data_AF-A0A258JER0-F1
#
_entry.id   AF-A0A258JER0-F1
#
_cell.length_a   1.000
_cell.length_b   1.000
_cell.length_c   1.000
_cell.angle_alpha   90.00
_cell.angle_beta   90.00
_cell.angle_gamma   90.00
#
_symmetry.space_group_name_H-M   'P 1'
#
loop_
_entity.id
_entity.type
_entity.pdbx_description
1 polymer ?
#
loop_
_entity_poly.entity_id
_entity_poly.type
_entity_poly.pdbx_seq_one_letter_code
_entity_poly.pdbx_strand_id
1 'polypeptide(L)'
;MYKPLKRCLSVILTFYTAATLHAQNPEIKVDLTKEIGPMKPVWAWFGYDEPNYTYMKDGKKLLTEIAALSPVPVYVRAHSLLVSGDGVAALKWGSTNAYTEDANGNPIY
;
A
#
# COMPACT_ATOMS: atom_id res chain seq x y z
N MET A 1 -48.94 -7.11 -41.99
CA MET A 1 -48.35 -5.78 -42.28
C MET A 1 -48.08 -4.92 -41.02
N TYR A 2 -47.89 -5.48 -39.81
CA TYR A 2 -47.72 -4.71 -38.55
C TYR A 2 -46.41 -4.97 -37.77
N LYS A 3 -45.54 -5.87 -38.26
CA LYS A 3 -44.26 -6.19 -37.60
C LYS A 3 -43.26 -5.01 -37.51
N PRO A 4 -43.10 -4.13 -38.52
CA PRO A 4 -42.12 -3.03 -38.40
C PRO A 4 -42.58 -1.94 -37.43
N LEU A 5 -43.88 -1.67 -37.36
CA LEU A 5 -44.45 -0.66 -36.45
C LEU A 5 -44.32 -1.07 -34.98
N LYS A 6 -44.56 -2.35 -34.64
CA LYS A 6 -44.35 -2.86 -33.28
C LYS A 6 -42.87 -2.82 -32.86
N ARG A 7 -41.94 -3.07 -33.80
CA ARG A 7 -40.49 -2.95 -33.54
C ARG A 7 -40.06 -1.51 -33.30
N CYS A 8 -40.55 -0.56 -34.10
CA CYS A 8 -40.30 0.87 -33.85
C CYS A 8 -40.86 1.32 -32.50
N LEU A 9 -42.07 0.89 -32.13
CA LEU A 9 -42.68 1.25 -30.84
C LEU A 9 -41.87 0.68 -29.65
N SER A 10 -41.42 -0.57 -29.75
CA SER A 10 -40.57 -1.18 -28.72
C SER A 10 -39.22 -0.47 -28.59
N VAL A 11 -38.58 -0.06 -29.69
CA VAL A 11 -37.31 0.68 -29.64
C VAL A 11 -37.48 2.04 -28.98
N ILE A 12 -38.54 2.78 -29.33
CA ILE A 12 -38.84 4.10 -28.75
C ILE A 12 -39.11 3.99 -27.24
N LEU A 13 -39.83 2.95 -26.80
CA LEU A 13 -40.11 2.72 -25.39
C LEU A 13 -38.83 2.38 -24.59
N THR A 14 -37.91 1.60 -25.16
CA THR A 14 -36.62 1.29 -24.53
C THR A 14 -35.73 2.53 -24.36
N PHE A 15 -35.76 3.47 -25.31
CA PHE A 15 -35.05 4.75 -25.20
C PHE A 15 -35.68 5.68 -24.14
N TYR A 16 -37.00 5.62 -23.93
CA TYR A 16 -37.68 6.42 -22.90
C TYR A 16 -37.45 5.89 -21.47
N THR A 17 -37.18 4.59 -21.30
CA THR A 17 -36.90 3.99 -19.98
C THR A 17 -35.42 3.96 -19.60
N ALA A 18 -34.52 4.42 -20.48
CA ALA A 18 -33.12 4.61 -20.14
C ALA A 18 -33.00 5.81 -19.18
N ALA A 19 -33.24 5.58 -17.89
CA ALA A 19 -32.99 6.56 -16.85
C ALA A 19 -31.54 7.03 -16.99
N THR A 20 -31.36 8.35 -17.10
CA THR A 20 -30.04 8.98 -17.06
C THR A 20 -29.47 8.77 -15.66
N LEU A 21 -28.67 7.71 -15.51
CA LEU A 21 -27.82 7.51 -14.34
C LEU A 21 -26.80 8.63 -14.34
N HIS A 22 -27.09 9.71 -13.60
CA HIS A 22 -26.13 10.76 -13.35
C HIS A 22 -25.16 10.25 -12.28
N ALA A 23 -23.86 10.44 -12.52
CA ALA A 23 -22.86 10.22 -11.50
C ALA A 23 -23.21 11.06 -10.26
N GLN A 24 -22.94 10.52 -9.08
CA GLN A 24 -23.07 11.32 -7.86
C GLN A 24 -22.15 12.54 -7.95
N ASN A 25 -22.66 13.71 -7.56
CA ASN A 25 -21.87 14.93 -7.42
C ASN A 25 -21.76 15.28 -5.92
N PRO A 26 -20.94 14.54 -5.15
CA PRO A 26 -20.83 14.77 -3.72
C PRO A 26 -20.19 16.13 -3.43
N GLU A 27 -20.81 16.92 -2.57
CA GLU A 27 -20.24 18.16 -2.04
C GLU A 27 -19.60 17.87 -0.68
N ILE A 28 -18.31 18.21 -0.51
CA ILE A 28 -17.59 18.06 0.77
C ILE A 28 -17.44 19.45 1.40
N LYS A 29 -18.07 19.66 2.56
CA LYS A 29 -17.94 20.89 3.36
C LYS A 29 -17.08 20.61 4.58
N VAL A 30 -16.05 21.44 4.79
CA VAL A 30 -15.12 21.33 5.92
C VAL A 30 -15.20 22.62 6.73
N ASP A 31 -15.51 22.51 8.02
CA ASP A 31 -15.52 23.62 8.98
C ASP A 31 -14.31 23.49 9.92
N LEU A 32 -13.30 24.33 9.70
CA LEU A 32 -12.05 24.29 10.46
C LEU A 32 -12.20 24.77 11.92
N THR A 33 -13.36 25.33 12.30
CA THR A 33 -13.63 25.77 13.67
C THR A 33 -14.17 24.66 14.58
N LYS A 34 -14.55 23.51 13.99
CA LYS A 34 -15.08 22.35 14.70
C LYS A 34 -14.04 21.26 14.87
N GLU A 35 -13.22 21.39 15.90
CA GLU A 35 -12.26 20.35 16.27
C GLU A 35 -12.97 19.10 16.82
N ILE A 36 -12.62 17.93 16.30
CA ILE A 36 -13.16 16.62 16.74
C ILE A 36 -12.16 15.83 17.60
N GLY A 37 -10.88 16.19 17.56
CA GLY A 37 -9.80 15.54 18.30
C GLY A 37 -8.49 15.46 17.52
N PRO A 38 -7.43 14.92 18.13
CA PRO A 38 -6.10 14.87 17.53
C PRO A 38 -6.02 13.85 16.36
N MET A 39 -5.44 14.29 15.24
CA MET A 39 -5.10 13.40 14.11
C MET A 39 -3.78 12.69 14.38
N LYS A 40 -3.84 11.41 14.77
CA LYS A 40 -2.63 10.59 14.94
C LYS A 40 -2.15 10.07 13.58
N PRO A 41 -0.85 10.22 13.24
CA PRO A 41 -0.31 9.83 11.93
C PRO A 41 -0.09 8.31 11.82
N VAL A 42 -1.19 7.55 11.80
CA VAL A 42 -1.17 6.07 11.73
C VAL A 42 -0.67 5.53 10.39
N TRP A 43 -0.50 6.39 9.39
CA TRP A 43 0.01 6.05 8.06
C TRP A 43 1.54 5.94 7.98
N ALA A 44 2.28 6.38 9.00
CA ALA A 44 3.75 6.42 8.98
C ALA A 44 4.42 5.05 9.27
N TRP A 45 3.81 3.95 8.81
CA TRP A 45 4.26 2.59 9.02
C TRP A 45 4.36 1.84 7.69
N PHE A 46 5.53 1.27 7.42
CA PHE A 46 5.83 0.57 6.16
C PHE A 46 6.37 -0.83 6.43
N GLY A 47 6.15 -1.74 5.49
CA GLY A 47 6.71 -3.08 5.55
C GLY A 47 7.21 -3.55 4.19
N TYR A 48 8.23 -4.40 4.20
CA TYR A 48 8.78 -5.05 3.01
C TYR A 48 9.27 -6.45 3.36
N ASP A 49 9.47 -7.26 2.33
CA ASP A 49 9.67 -8.70 2.47
C ASP A 49 11.12 -9.01 2.88
N GLU A 50 12.09 -8.86 1.97
CA GLU A 50 13.47 -9.26 2.22
C GLU A 50 14.28 -8.18 2.96
N PRO A 51 14.89 -8.50 4.13
CA PRO A 51 15.65 -7.53 4.93
C PRO A 51 16.97 -7.11 4.25
N ASN A 52 17.53 -7.95 3.40
CA ASN A 52 18.83 -7.67 2.77
C ASN A 52 18.74 -6.59 1.67
N TYR A 53 17.55 -6.31 1.13
CA TYR A 53 17.35 -5.19 0.19
C TYR A 53 17.47 -3.82 0.86
N THR A 54 17.31 -3.73 2.19
CA THR A 54 17.41 -2.47 2.97
C THR A 54 18.71 -1.73 2.72
N TYR A 55 19.82 -2.45 2.60
CA TYR A 55 21.16 -1.86 2.51
C TYR A 55 21.62 -1.67 1.05
N MET A 56 20.85 -2.18 0.08
CA MET A 56 21.14 -2.02 -1.34
C MET A 56 20.89 -0.59 -1.81
N LYS A 57 21.44 -0.23 -2.98
CA LYS A 57 21.37 1.12 -3.56
C LYS A 57 19.94 1.67 -3.56
N ASP A 58 19.00 0.91 -4.13
CA ASP A 58 17.62 1.39 -4.29
C ASP A 58 16.80 1.26 -3.00
N GLY A 59 17.15 0.34 -2.10
CA GLY A 59 16.57 0.26 -0.76
C GLY A 59 16.90 1.49 0.08
N LYS A 60 18.18 1.89 0.12
CA LYS A 60 18.62 3.13 0.79
C LYS A 60 17.95 4.36 0.21
N LYS A 61 17.88 4.47 -1.13
CA LYS A 61 17.21 5.57 -1.82
C LYS A 61 15.73 5.65 -1.42
N LEU A 62 14.98 4.57 -1.57
CA LEU A 62 13.55 4.52 -1.28
C LEU A 62 13.27 4.85 0.19
N LEU A 63 13.99 4.23 1.13
CA LEU A 63 13.77 4.49 2.56
C LEU A 63 14.11 5.94 2.95
N THR A 64 15.10 6.55 2.29
CA THR A 64 15.40 7.99 2.48
C THR A 64 14.29 8.88 1.96
N GLU A 65 13.74 8.58 0.78
CA GLU A 65 12.62 9.32 0.19
C GLU A 65 11.33 9.19 1.02
N ILE A 66 11.04 7.98 1.51
CA ILE A 66 9.89 7.75 2.42
C ILE A 66 10.07 8.55 3.72
N ALA A 67 11.27 8.55 4.30
CA ALA A 67 11.55 9.35 5.50
C ALA A 67 11.39 10.85 5.25
N ALA A 68 11.84 11.35 4.09
CA ALA A 68 11.72 12.77 3.72
C ALA A 68 10.27 13.20 3.41
N LEU A 69 9.42 12.29 2.94
CA LEU A 69 8.01 12.56 2.62
C LEU A 69 7.15 12.77 3.87
N SER A 70 7.54 12.18 5.00
CA SER A 70 6.73 12.18 6.21
C SER A 70 7.10 13.35 7.14
N PRO A 71 6.12 14.11 7.66
CA PRO A 71 6.37 15.13 8.69
C PRO A 71 6.65 14.53 10.08
N VAL A 72 6.57 13.20 10.21
CA VAL A 72 6.81 12.44 11.45
C VAL A 72 7.73 11.24 11.18
N PRO A 73 8.37 10.67 12.22
CA PRO A 73 9.22 9.48 12.03
C PRO A 73 8.46 8.34 11.34
N VAL A 74 9.14 7.73 10.36
CA VAL A 74 8.64 6.54 9.67
C VAL A 74 9.17 5.31 10.36
N TYR A 75 8.28 4.35 10.60
CA TYR A 75 8.61 3.06 11.19
C TYR A 75 8.53 1.97 10.13
N VAL A 76 9.50 1.04 10.15
CA VAL A 76 9.61 -0.03 9.16
C VAL A 76 9.63 -1.41 9.82
N ARG A 77 9.03 -2.38 9.16
CA ARG A 77 9.10 -3.80 9.52
C ARG A 77 9.55 -4.63 8.32
N ALA A 78 10.65 -5.35 8.48
CA ALA A 78 11.13 -6.33 7.51
C ALA A 78 10.93 -7.75 8.03
N HIS A 79 10.78 -8.74 7.14
CA HIS A 79 10.86 -10.14 7.56
C HIS A 79 12.30 -10.56 7.84
N SER A 80 12.47 -11.74 8.44
CA SER A 80 13.77 -12.43 8.57
C SER A 80 14.89 -11.68 9.30
N LEU A 81 14.54 -10.75 10.20
CA LEU A 81 15.52 -9.97 10.98
C LEU A 81 16.39 -10.84 11.89
N LEU A 82 15.93 -12.05 12.26
CA LEU A 82 16.63 -12.98 13.16
C LEU A 82 16.93 -14.33 12.50
N VAL A 83 16.98 -14.36 11.16
CA VAL A 83 17.33 -15.56 10.41
C VAL A 83 18.84 -15.56 10.15
N SER A 84 19.48 -16.69 10.39
CA SER A 84 20.90 -16.92 10.07
C SER A 84 21.04 -17.52 8.66
N GLY A 85 22.07 -17.11 7.92
CA GLY A 85 22.30 -17.48 6.52
C GLY A 85 23.55 -16.82 5.94
N ASP A 86 23.59 -16.65 4.62
CA ASP A 86 24.73 -16.08 3.89
C ASP A 86 24.71 -14.54 3.79
N GLY A 87 23.65 -13.90 4.28
CA GLY A 87 23.49 -12.44 4.22
C GLY A 87 23.12 -11.91 2.83
N VAL A 88 22.84 -12.79 1.87
CA VAL A 88 22.54 -12.43 0.48
C VAL A 88 21.04 -12.23 0.31
N ALA A 89 20.65 -11.19 -0.43
CA ALA A 89 19.25 -10.97 -0.77
C ALA A 89 18.74 -12.04 -1.73
N ALA A 90 17.59 -12.66 -1.42
CA ALA A 90 16.96 -13.68 -2.24
C ALA A 90 15.45 -13.50 -2.27
N LEU A 91 14.80 -13.78 -3.39
CA LEU A 91 13.35 -13.62 -3.51
C LEU A 91 12.62 -14.42 -2.40
N LYS A 92 11.82 -13.72 -1.58
CA LYS A 92 11.11 -14.23 -0.40
C LYS A 92 11.97 -14.64 0.81
N TRP A 93 13.28 -14.48 0.74
CA TRP A 93 14.20 -14.93 1.79
C TRP A 93 15.26 -13.89 2.13
N GLY A 94 15.81 -14.00 3.33
CA GLY A 94 16.90 -13.16 3.78
C GLY A 94 17.40 -13.60 5.14
N SER A 95 18.57 -13.10 5.49
CA SER A 95 19.24 -13.39 6.75
C SER A 95 20.10 -12.19 7.13
N THR A 96 20.07 -11.80 8.39
CA THR A 96 20.87 -10.67 8.90
C THR A 96 22.06 -11.13 9.71
N ASN A 97 22.04 -12.40 10.16
CA ASN A 97 23.02 -12.93 11.10
C ASN A 97 23.13 -12.05 12.36
N ALA A 98 22.00 -11.52 12.87
CA ALA A 98 21.97 -10.79 14.14
C ALA A 98 22.56 -11.60 15.31
N TYR A 99 22.63 -12.93 15.15
CA TYR A 99 23.34 -13.85 16.01
C TYR A 99 23.89 -15.03 15.20
N THR A 100 25.15 -15.38 15.44
CA THR A 100 25.77 -16.66 15.06
C THR A 100 26.69 -17.16 16.18
N GLU A 101 27.20 -18.38 16.06
CA GLU A 101 28.14 -18.97 17.02
C GLU A 101 29.43 -19.40 16.30
N ASP A 102 30.57 -19.30 17.00
CA ASP A 102 31.83 -19.90 16.54
C ASP A 102 31.84 -21.43 16.75
N ALA A 103 32.93 -22.11 16.34
CA ALA A 103 33.05 -23.56 16.47
C ALA A 103 33.05 -24.07 17.93
N ASN A 104 33.24 -23.19 18.91
CA ASN A 104 33.21 -23.50 20.34
C ASN A 104 31.88 -23.10 21.00
N GLY A 105 30.91 -22.60 20.23
CA GLY A 105 29.62 -22.12 20.75
C GLY A 105 29.67 -20.71 21.35
N ASN A 106 30.74 -19.94 21.10
CA ASN A 106 30.79 -18.54 21.55
C ASN A 106 29.98 -17.65 20.61
N PRO A 107 29.23 -16.68 21.13
CA PRO A 107 28.41 -15.79 20.32
C PRO A 107 29.25 -14.88 19.43
N ILE A 108 28.81 -14.68 18.18
CA ILE A 108 29.33 -13.72 17.20
C ILE A 108 28.21 -12.73 16.87
N TYR A 109 28.55 -11.44 16.91
CA TYR A 109 27.66 -10.31 16.61
C TYR A 109 28.27 -9.42 15.52
#